data_AF-A0A6C1QS66-F1
#
_entry.id   AF-A0A6C1QS66-F1
#
_cell.length_a   1.000
_cell.length_b   1.000
_cell.length_c   1.000
_cell.angle_alpha   90.00
_cell.angle_beta   90.00
_cell.angle_gamma   90.00
#
_symmetry.space_group_name_H-M   'P 1'
#
loop_
_entity.id
_entity.type
_entity.pdbx_description
1 polymer ?
#
loop_
_entity_poly.entity_id
_entity_poly.type
_entity_poly.pdbx_seq_one_letter_code
_entity_poly.pdbx_strand_id
1 'polypeptide(L)'
;MNAETRTPPPSQRWQRFYNVWGLTASAAILIVTALVVLPLPFAIASRSAASLLVAGTLAVLLAALYWGAGDHRGGFHVANLVTAVRTLCVVGLLAWLSGGEARGGALDLTAQWVVFAVLVLAELSDMADGAVARRFGATPFGATWDMENDVLFSVGLCVLAHRWFGLGGWVVISSLFHPVYFLLFGFQSDPPHTPAVYKLFAKTVCALQMIALISAGAPFLPLPLASAFNAVVIVLLAVSFGWDLALRPQLCFRWSRSSP
;
A
#
# COMPACT_ATOMS: atom_id res chain seq x y z
N MET A 1 -35.58 7.68 -12.17
CA MET A 1 -35.52 7.22 -10.77
C MET A 1 -34.71 5.93 -10.79
N ASN A 2 -33.39 6.05 -10.92
CA ASN A 2 -32.51 4.89 -11.10
C ASN A 2 -32.11 4.41 -9.72
N ALA A 3 -32.60 3.24 -9.33
CA ALA A 3 -32.10 2.50 -8.20
C ALA A 3 -30.64 2.14 -8.49
N GLU A 4 -29.72 3.04 -8.11
CA GLU A 4 -28.34 2.67 -7.82
C GLU A 4 -28.43 1.42 -6.96
N THR A 5 -27.93 0.30 -7.49
CA THR A 5 -27.70 -0.94 -6.77
C THR A 5 -26.70 -0.65 -5.66
N ARG A 6 -27.18 -0.04 -4.58
CA ARG A 6 -26.45 0.15 -3.33
C ARG A 6 -26.21 -1.26 -2.82
N THR A 7 -24.98 -1.72 -2.98
CA THR A 7 -24.49 -2.90 -2.29
C THR A 7 -24.94 -2.82 -0.83
N PRO A 8 -25.58 -3.86 -0.27
CA PRO A 8 -26.09 -3.80 1.09
C PRO A 8 -24.95 -3.40 2.04
N PRO A 9 -25.24 -2.59 3.07
CA PRO A 9 -24.22 -2.15 3.99
C PRO A 9 -23.52 -3.38 4.59
N PRO A 10 -22.18 -3.34 4.71
CA PRO A 10 -21.44 -4.49 5.18
C PRO A 10 -21.96 -4.96 6.54
N SER A 11 -22.02 -6.29 6.72
CA SER A 11 -22.49 -6.86 7.98
C SER A 11 -21.73 -6.28 9.17
N GLN A 12 -22.39 -6.09 10.31
CA GLN A 12 -21.74 -5.55 11.52
C GLN A 12 -20.54 -6.41 11.96
N ARG A 13 -20.60 -7.73 11.70
CA ARG A 13 -19.49 -8.65 11.94
C ARG A 13 -18.27 -8.33 11.06
N TRP A 14 -18.48 -8.06 9.77
CA TRP A 14 -17.40 -7.65 8.85
C TRP A 14 -16.73 -6.36 9.31
N GLN A 15 -17.53 -5.33 9.61
CA GLN A 15 -17.00 -4.02 10.03
C GLN A 15 -16.16 -4.13 11.29
N ARG A 16 -16.61 -4.93 12.28
CA ARG A 16 -15.83 -5.18 13.50
C ARG A 16 -14.51 -5.88 13.22
N PHE A 17 -14.55 -6.95 12.41
CA PHE A 17 -13.35 -7.67 12.01
C PHE A 17 -12.36 -6.74 11.29
N TYR A 18 -12.83 -6.03 10.26
CA TYR A 18 -11.98 -5.15 9.46
C TYR A 18 -11.40 -3.99 10.27
N ASN A 19 -12.16 -3.41 11.20
CA ASN A 19 -11.63 -2.39 12.10
C ASN A 19 -10.50 -2.94 12.99
N VAL A 20 -10.67 -4.12 13.58
CA VAL A 20 -9.63 -4.75 14.39
C VAL A 20 -8.40 -5.07 13.55
N TRP A 21 -8.59 -5.73 12.41
CA TRP A 21 -7.51 -6.08 11.50
C TRP A 21 -6.78 -4.83 11.00
N GLY A 22 -7.51 -3.79 10.59
CA GLY A 22 -6.94 -2.54 10.06
C GLY A 22 -6.14 -1.77 11.10
N LEU A 23 -6.58 -1.75 12.37
CA LEU A 23 -5.81 -1.19 13.48
C LEU A 23 -4.51 -1.96 13.70
N THR A 24 -4.58 -3.30 13.71
CA THR A 24 -3.39 -4.14 13.89
C THR A 24 -2.42 -4.04 12.71
N ALA A 25 -2.94 -3.97 11.48
CA ALA A 25 -2.15 -3.84 10.26
C ALA A 25 -1.45 -2.48 10.24
N SER A 26 -2.17 -1.40 10.54
CA SER A 26 -1.62 -0.05 10.59
C SER A 26 -0.54 0.09 11.66
N ALA A 27 -0.77 -0.47 12.86
CA ALA A 27 0.24 -0.49 13.92
C ALA A 27 1.48 -1.31 13.51
N ALA A 28 1.28 -2.50 12.91
CA ALA A 28 2.38 -3.34 12.43
C ALA A 28 3.21 -2.64 11.34
N ILE A 29 2.56 -1.98 10.37
CA ILE A 29 3.22 -1.22 9.31
C ILE A 29 4.07 -0.08 9.91
N LEU A 30 3.54 0.67 10.87
CA LEU A 30 4.28 1.75 11.53
C LEU A 30 5.48 1.22 12.32
N ILE A 31 5.30 0.16 13.09
CA ILE A 31 6.37 -0.45 13.89
C ILE A 31 7.48 -0.97 12.98
N VAL A 32 7.14 -1.75 11.96
CA VAL A 32 8.12 -2.31 11.02
C VAL A 32 8.83 -1.20 10.25
N THR A 33 8.09 -0.19 9.80
CA THR A 33 8.69 0.99 9.17
C THR A 33 9.68 1.68 10.09
N ALA A 34 9.31 1.91 11.35
CA ALA A 34 10.20 2.52 12.33
C ALA A 34 11.48 1.70 12.54
N LEU A 35 11.36 0.37 12.65
CA LEU A 35 12.51 -0.55 12.80
C LEU A 35 13.42 -0.60 11.58
N VAL A 36 12.88 -0.34 10.38
CA VAL A 36 13.60 -0.44 9.11
C VAL A 36 14.14 0.90 8.61
N VAL A 37 13.55 2.02 9.00
CA VAL A 37 13.89 3.33 8.41
C VAL A 37 14.55 4.27 9.42
N LEU A 38 14.09 4.27 10.68
CA LEU A 38 14.59 5.24 11.65
C LEU A 38 15.95 4.78 12.19
N PRO A 39 16.91 5.71 12.42
CA PRO A 39 18.22 5.41 12.99
C PRO A 39 18.12 5.18 14.51
N LEU A 40 17.29 4.23 14.91
CA LEU A 40 17.10 3.85 16.31
C LEU A 40 18.21 2.88 16.74
N PRO A 41 18.61 2.85 18.01
CA PRO A 41 19.65 1.93 18.50
C PRO A 41 19.29 0.45 18.33
N PHE A 42 18.00 0.15 18.16
CA PHE A 42 17.46 -1.18 17.89
C PHE A 42 16.99 -1.35 16.43
N ALA A 43 17.32 -0.40 15.55
CA ALA A 43 16.97 -0.51 14.14
C ALA A 43 17.71 -1.67 13.48
N ILE A 44 17.04 -2.31 12.52
CA ILE A 44 17.63 -3.44 11.81
C ILE A 44 18.65 -2.90 10.81
N ALA A 45 19.92 -3.00 11.17
CA ALA A 45 21.02 -2.51 10.35
C ALA A 45 21.15 -3.30 9.03
N SER A 46 21.00 -4.63 9.10
CA SER A 46 21.10 -5.52 7.94
C SER A 46 19.94 -5.29 6.96
N ARG A 47 20.28 -5.04 5.68
CA ARG A 47 19.31 -4.89 4.59
C ARG A 47 18.48 -6.17 4.40
N SER A 48 19.14 -7.33 4.42
CA SER A 48 18.50 -8.64 4.40
C SER A 48 17.50 -8.85 5.55
N ALA A 49 17.92 -8.61 6.80
CA ALA A 49 17.01 -8.80 7.94
C ALA A 49 15.80 -7.85 7.89
N ALA A 50 16.02 -6.59 7.47
CA ALA A 50 14.96 -5.62 7.28
C ALA A 50 13.97 -6.07 6.18
N SER A 51 14.49 -6.56 5.05
CA SER A 51 13.69 -7.04 3.92
C SER A 51 12.88 -8.27 4.28
N LEU A 52 13.45 -9.22 5.03
CA LEU A 52 12.73 -10.42 5.51
C LEU A 52 11.66 -10.09 6.54
N LEU A 53 11.93 -9.15 7.47
CA LEU A 53 10.92 -8.69 8.43
C LEU A 53 9.71 -8.11 7.68
N VAL A 54 9.96 -7.20 6.74
CA VAL A 54 8.91 -6.57 5.93
C VAL A 54 8.16 -7.63 5.13
N ALA A 55 8.86 -8.48 4.38
CA ALA A 55 8.26 -9.55 3.59
C ALA A 55 7.36 -10.46 4.44
N GLY A 56 7.84 -10.87 5.62
CA GLY A 56 7.08 -11.67 6.58
C GLY A 56 5.84 -10.94 7.10
N THR A 57 5.98 -9.67 7.49
CA THR A 57 4.84 -8.86 7.95
C THR A 57 3.79 -8.69 6.85
N LEU A 58 4.19 -8.33 5.62
CA LEU A 58 3.25 -8.19 4.50
C LEU A 58 2.51 -9.49 4.21
N ALA A 59 3.23 -10.63 4.16
CA ALA A 59 2.63 -11.94 3.95
C ALA A 59 1.64 -12.32 5.05
N VAL A 60 1.99 -12.08 6.33
CA VAL A 60 1.12 -12.34 7.47
C VAL A 60 -0.12 -11.46 7.45
N LEU A 61 0.01 -10.15 7.15
CA LEU A 61 -1.13 -9.24 7.10
C LEU A 61 -2.09 -9.60 5.97
N LEU A 62 -1.54 -9.89 4.78
CA LEU A 62 -2.30 -10.33 3.60
C LEU A 62 -3.05 -11.64 3.88
N ALA A 63 -2.37 -12.62 4.48
CA ALA A 63 -2.99 -13.88 4.90
C ALA A 63 -4.04 -13.64 6.01
N ALA A 64 -3.76 -12.82 7.02
CA ALA A 64 -4.73 -12.54 8.08
C ALA A 64 -6.01 -11.92 7.53
N LEU A 65 -5.90 -11.00 6.56
CA LEU A 65 -7.06 -10.37 5.92
C LEU A 65 -7.87 -11.38 5.11
N TYR A 66 -7.21 -12.15 4.24
CA TYR A 66 -7.88 -13.13 3.41
C TYR A 66 -8.52 -14.22 4.26
N TRP A 67 -7.80 -14.76 5.25
CA TRP A 67 -8.32 -15.83 6.09
C TRP A 67 -9.49 -15.34 6.96
N GLY A 68 -9.33 -14.19 7.63
CA GLY A 68 -10.35 -13.63 8.51
C GLY A 68 -11.60 -13.13 7.79
N ALA A 69 -11.55 -12.90 6.48
CA ALA A 69 -12.74 -12.59 5.69
C ALA A 69 -13.76 -13.74 5.60
N GLY A 70 -13.33 -14.99 5.77
CA GLY A 70 -14.23 -16.16 5.83
C GLY A 70 -15.26 -16.19 4.70
N ASP A 71 -16.55 -16.23 5.07
CA ASP A 71 -17.68 -16.28 4.12
C ASP A 71 -17.86 -14.98 3.32
N HIS A 72 -17.27 -13.86 3.76
CA HIS A 72 -17.38 -12.57 3.08
C HIS A 72 -16.47 -12.44 1.86
N ARG A 73 -15.61 -13.44 1.61
CA ARG A 73 -14.88 -13.58 0.35
C ARG A 73 -15.79 -13.74 -0.87
N GLY A 74 -17.08 -14.03 -0.65
CA GLY A 74 -18.09 -14.36 -1.66
C GLY A 74 -17.95 -13.57 -2.96
N GLY A 75 -17.60 -14.31 -4.03
CA GLY A 75 -17.51 -13.83 -5.41
C GLY A 75 -16.08 -13.70 -5.94
N PHE A 76 -15.68 -14.71 -6.72
CA PHE A 76 -14.52 -14.79 -7.64
C PHE A 76 -13.10 -14.73 -7.05
N HIS A 77 -12.57 -15.91 -6.71
CA HIS A 77 -11.19 -16.12 -6.26
C HIS A 77 -10.11 -15.62 -7.23
N VAL A 78 -10.39 -15.59 -8.53
CA VAL A 78 -9.38 -15.24 -9.54
C VAL A 78 -9.00 -13.76 -9.47
N ALA A 79 -9.95 -12.85 -9.31
CA ALA A 79 -9.65 -11.43 -9.16
C ALA A 79 -8.81 -11.18 -7.89
N ASN A 80 -9.23 -11.75 -6.76
CA ASN A 80 -8.47 -11.63 -5.51
C ASN A 80 -7.05 -12.23 -5.61
N LEU A 81 -6.88 -13.31 -6.37
CA LEU A 81 -5.56 -13.90 -6.62
C LEU A 81 -4.70 -12.98 -7.48
N VAL A 82 -5.24 -12.40 -8.55
CA VAL A 82 -4.51 -11.46 -9.42
C VAL A 82 -4.13 -10.20 -8.65
N THR A 83 -5.02 -9.67 -7.81
CA THR A 83 -4.70 -8.56 -6.89
C THR A 83 -3.59 -8.91 -5.91
N ALA A 84 -3.57 -10.14 -5.39
CA ALA A 84 -2.52 -10.59 -4.49
C ALA A 84 -1.15 -10.69 -5.17
N VAL A 85 -1.09 -10.84 -6.51
CA VAL A 85 0.17 -11.00 -7.26
C VAL A 85 1.11 -9.84 -6.97
N ARG A 86 0.63 -8.60 -6.94
CA ARG A 86 1.51 -7.43 -6.71
C ARG A 86 2.26 -7.52 -5.38
N THR A 87 1.53 -7.82 -4.30
CA THR A 87 2.08 -7.94 -2.95
C THR A 87 2.97 -9.19 -2.85
N LEU A 88 2.57 -10.30 -3.47
CA LEU A 88 3.39 -11.52 -3.48
C LEU A 88 4.68 -11.35 -4.29
N CYS A 89 4.66 -10.58 -5.38
CA CYS A 89 5.84 -10.22 -6.15
C CYS A 89 6.82 -9.41 -5.29
N VAL A 90 6.35 -8.38 -4.58
CA VAL A 90 7.25 -7.57 -3.73
C VAL A 90 7.79 -8.37 -2.54
N VAL A 91 6.97 -9.24 -1.93
CA VAL A 91 7.40 -10.18 -0.88
C VAL A 91 8.47 -11.14 -1.41
N GLY A 92 8.23 -11.73 -2.58
CA GLY A 92 9.17 -12.65 -3.24
C GLY A 92 10.49 -11.97 -3.60
N LEU A 93 10.45 -10.74 -4.12
CA LEU A 93 11.64 -9.95 -4.44
C LEU A 93 12.45 -9.63 -3.17
N LEU A 94 11.81 -9.16 -2.10
CA LEU A 94 12.48 -8.89 -0.83
C LEU A 94 13.16 -10.14 -0.26
N ALA A 95 12.50 -11.30 -0.32
CA ALA A 95 13.08 -12.57 0.10
C ALA A 95 14.25 -13.02 -0.80
N TRP A 96 14.09 -12.91 -2.12
CA TRP A 96 15.11 -13.29 -3.10
C TRP A 96 16.39 -12.45 -2.97
N LEU A 97 16.23 -11.13 -2.87
CA LEU A 97 17.35 -10.19 -2.69
C LEU A 97 18.10 -10.45 -1.39
N SER A 98 17.38 -10.73 -0.30
CA SER A 98 17.98 -11.10 0.99
C SER A 98 18.83 -12.37 0.89
N GLY A 99 18.35 -13.37 0.15
CA GLY A 99 19.11 -14.59 -0.13
C GLY A 99 20.36 -14.34 -1.00
N GLY A 100 20.30 -13.36 -1.90
CA GLY A 100 21.44 -12.95 -2.74
C GLY A 100 22.54 -12.24 -1.95
N GLU A 101 22.19 -11.27 -1.11
CA GLU A 101 23.16 -10.55 -0.25
C GLU A 101 23.83 -11.51 0.74
N ALA A 102 23.08 -12.45 1.32
CA ALA A 102 23.65 -13.48 2.21
C ALA A 102 24.70 -14.37 1.53
N ARG A 103 24.66 -14.49 0.20
CA ARG A 103 25.65 -15.20 -0.62
C ARG A 103 26.81 -14.31 -1.08
N GLY A 104 26.86 -13.06 -0.63
CA GLY A 104 27.87 -12.08 -1.00
C GLY A 104 27.65 -11.41 -2.37
N GLY A 105 26.48 -11.60 -2.99
CA GLY A 105 26.15 -11.01 -4.28
C GLY A 105 25.73 -9.55 -4.16
N ALA A 106 26.35 -8.67 -4.94
CA ALA A 106 25.80 -7.35 -5.23
C ALA A 106 24.70 -7.47 -6.29
N LEU A 107 23.76 -6.51 -6.31
CA LEU A 107 22.78 -6.36 -7.39
C LEU A 107 23.49 -5.97 -8.69
N ASP A 108 23.81 -6.97 -9.51
CA ASP A 108 24.33 -6.73 -10.86
C ASP A 108 23.27 -6.09 -11.78
N LEU A 109 23.70 -5.60 -12.94
CA LEU A 109 22.81 -4.90 -13.88
C LEU A 109 21.66 -5.81 -14.37
N THR A 110 21.93 -7.10 -14.56
CA THR A 110 20.92 -8.08 -14.99
C THR A 110 19.83 -8.23 -13.93
N ALA A 111 20.22 -8.40 -12.67
CA ALA A 111 19.31 -8.49 -11.54
C ALA A 111 18.48 -7.20 -11.38
N GLN A 112 19.09 -6.02 -11.58
CA GLN A 112 18.35 -4.76 -11.54
C GLN A 112 17.25 -4.70 -12.62
N TRP A 113 17.55 -5.12 -13.85
CA TRP A 113 16.52 -5.21 -14.91
C TRP A 113 15.44 -6.23 -14.60
N VAL A 114 15.78 -7.38 -14.03
CA VAL A 114 14.80 -8.40 -13.62
C VAL A 114 13.88 -7.85 -12.54
N VAL A 115 14.44 -7.22 -11.49
CA VAL A 115 13.64 -6.61 -10.42
C VAL A 115 12.72 -5.54 -11.00
N PHE A 116 13.26 -4.63 -11.83
CA PHE A 116 12.47 -3.59 -12.47
C PHE A 116 11.32 -4.17 -13.32
N ALA A 117 11.60 -5.17 -14.15
CA ALA A 117 10.59 -5.84 -14.98
C ALA A 117 9.50 -6.50 -14.13
N VAL A 118 9.87 -7.18 -13.04
CA VAL A 118 8.89 -7.79 -12.12
C VAL A 118 8.02 -6.72 -11.46
N LEU A 119 8.59 -5.59 -11.03
CA LEU A 119 7.83 -4.50 -10.43
C LEU A 119 6.85 -3.85 -11.42
N VAL A 120 7.28 -3.63 -12.66
CA VAL A 120 6.39 -3.12 -13.73
C VAL A 120 5.27 -4.10 -14.02
N LEU A 121 5.57 -5.40 -14.14
CA LEU A 121 4.55 -6.43 -14.38
C LEU A 121 3.58 -6.56 -13.20
N ALA A 122 4.07 -6.44 -11.96
CA ALA A 122 3.26 -6.39 -10.76
C ALA A 122 2.28 -5.21 -10.78
N GLU A 123 2.75 -4.01 -11.14
CA GLU A 123 1.87 -2.83 -11.27
C GLU A 123 0.85 -2.97 -12.40
N LEU A 124 1.27 -3.50 -13.56
CA LEU A 124 0.36 -3.72 -14.69
C LEU A 124 -0.73 -4.75 -14.38
N SER A 125 -0.52 -5.64 -13.40
CA SER A 125 -1.55 -6.58 -12.96
C SER A 125 -2.78 -5.87 -12.36
N ASP A 126 -2.63 -4.66 -11.82
CA ASP A 126 -3.74 -3.83 -11.33
C ASP A 126 -4.74 -3.48 -12.43
N MET A 127 -4.22 -3.19 -13.63
CA MET A 127 -5.08 -2.87 -14.77
C MET A 127 -5.92 -4.08 -15.20
N ALA A 128 -5.40 -5.30 -15.01
CA ALA A 128 -6.11 -6.54 -15.31
C ALA A 128 -7.25 -6.79 -14.30
N ASP A 129 -7.02 -6.54 -13.00
CA ASP A 129 -8.03 -6.68 -11.94
C ASP A 129 -9.25 -5.81 -12.20
N GLY A 130 -9.03 -4.54 -12.53
CA GLY A 130 -10.11 -3.62 -12.85
C GLY A 130 -10.94 -4.07 -14.06
N ALA A 131 -10.31 -4.69 -15.06
CA ALA A 131 -11.01 -5.25 -16.22
C ALA A 131 -11.82 -6.50 -15.88
N VAL A 132 -11.28 -7.38 -15.03
CA VAL A 132 -11.95 -8.59 -14.53
C VAL A 132 -13.14 -8.19 -13.64
N ALA A 133 -12.97 -7.27 -12.70
CA ALA A 133 -14.04 -6.80 -11.81
C ALA A 133 -15.21 -6.17 -12.56
N ARG A 134 -14.95 -5.39 -13.62
CA ARG A 134 -16.00 -4.84 -14.49
C ARG A 134 -16.79 -5.91 -15.24
N ARG A 135 -16.17 -7.05 -15.54
CA ARG A 135 -16.77 -8.13 -16.32
C ARG A 135 -17.54 -9.13 -15.46
N PHE A 136 -17.13 -9.32 -14.21
CA PHE A 136 -17.66 -10.38 -13.34
C PHE A 136 -18.38 -9.86 -12.07
N GLY A 137 -18.41 -8.55 -11.85
CA GLY A 137 -19.14 -7.90 -10.75
C GLY A 137 -18.24 -7.54 -9.58
N ALA A 138 -18.44 -6.35 -9.02
CA ALA A 138 -17.69 -5.85 -7.87
C ALA A 138 -18.24 -6.40 -6.55
N THR A 139 -17.37 -6.83 -5.65
CA THR A 139 -17.73 -7.29 -4.29
C THR A 139 -17.19 -6.33 -3.23
N PRO A 140 -17.87 -6.17 -2.08
CA PRO A 140 -17.36 -5.34 -0.98
C PRO A 140 -16.01 -5.81 -0.46
N PHE A 141 -15.79 -7.13 -0.38
CA PHE A 141 -14.50 -7.69 0.03
C PHE A 141 -13.42 -7.40 -1.00
N GLY A 142 -13.70 -7.54 -2.29
CA GLY A 142 -12.72 -7.26 -3.35
C GLY A 142 -12.23 -5.82 -3.32
N ALA A 143 -13.11 -4.85 -3.06
CA ALA A 143 -12.71 -3.44 -2.92
C ALA A 143 -11.79 -3.20 -1.71
N THR A 144 -12.07 -3.83 -0.56
CA THR A 144 -11.18 -3.76 0.60
C THR A 144 -9.86 -4.50 0.34
N TRP A 145 -9.93 -5.66 -0.32
CA TRP A 145 -8.75 -6.47 -0.65
C TRP A 145 -7.78 -5.73 -1.57
N ASP A 146 -8.30 -5.07 -2.59
CA ASP A 146 -7.56 -4.24 -3.54
C ASP A 146 -6.85 -3.08 -2.83
N MET A 147 -7.62 -2.29 -2.08
CA MET A 147 -7.10 -1.16 -1.33
C MET A 147 -6.00 -1.56 -0.32
N GLU A 148 -6.16 -2.66 0.41
CA GLU A 148 -5.14 -3.11 1.36
C GLU A 148 -3.92 -3.70 0.66
N ASN A 149 -4.09 -4.34 -0.51
CA ASN A 149 -2.94 -4.78 -1.33
C ASN A 149 -2.12 -3.60 -1.82
N ASP A 150 -2.75 -2.49 -2.25
CA ASP A 150 -2.03 -1.27 -2.63
C ASP A 150 -1.17 -0.73 -1.50
N VAL A 151 -1.72 -0.70 -0.29
CA VAL A 151 -1.01 -0.24 0.90
C VAL A 151 0.19 -1.15 1.18
N LEU A 152 -0.03 -2.47 1.22
CA LEU A 152 1.04 -3.44 1.49
C LEU A 152 2.11 -3.43 0.39
N PHE A 153 1.71 -3.31 -0.87
CA PHE A 153 2.62 -3.20 -2.01
C PHE A 153 3.47 -1.93 -1.93
N SER A 154 2.86 -0.77 -1.64
CA SER A 154 3.58 0.50 -1.48
C SER A 154 4.61 0.46 -0.35
N VAL A 155 4.33 -0.23 0.77
CA VAL A 155 5.29 -0.44 1.87
C VAL A 155 6.48 -1.27 1.39
N GLY A 156 6.23 -2.36 0.67
CA GLY A 156 7.29 -3.19 0.09
C GLY A 156 8.17 -2.41 -0.90
N LEU A 157 7.53 -1.60 -1.76
CA LEU A 157 8.22 -0.71 -2.69
C LEU A 157 9.07 0.34 -1.98
N CYS A 158 8.58 0.96 -0.89
CA CYS A 158 9.36 1.92 -0.10
C CYS A 158 10.63 1.29 0.48
N VAL A 159 10.54 0.03 0.93
CA VAL A 159 11.70 -0.69 1.47
C VAL A 159 12.69 -1.05 0.36
N LEU A 160 12.21 -1.48 -0.81
CA LEU A 160 13.07 -1.70 -1.99
C LEU A 160 13.79 -0.39 -2.39
N ALA A 161 13.02 0.69 -2.56
CA ALA A 161 13.52 2.02 -2.86
C ALA A 161 14.62 2.47 -1.90
N HIS A 162 14.39 2.33 -0.60
CA HIS A 162 15.32 2.80 0.42
C HIS A 162 16.55 1.88 0.58
N ARG A 163 16.34 0.57 0.74
CA ARG A 163 17.40 -0.37 1.13
C ARG A 163 18.19 -0.92 -0.05
N TRP A 164 17.58 -1.00 -1.23
CA TRP A 164 18.19 -1.64 -2.41
C TRP A 164 18.50 -0.65 -3.53
N PHE A 165 17.73 0.43 -3.67
CA PHE A 165 17.92 1.42 -4.75
C PHE A 165 18.52 2.76 -4.30
N GLY A 166 18.80 2.92 -3.00
CA GLY A 166 19.55 4.07 -2.48
C GLY A 166 18.74 5.36 -2.31
N LEU A 167 17.40 5.31 -2.39
CA LEU A 167 16.58 6.45 -1.97
C LEU A 167 16.67 6.65 -0.45
N GLY A 168 16.48 7.89 -0.02
CA GLY A 168 16.48 8.22 1.42
C GLY A 168 15.29 7.61 2.14
N GLY A 169 15.41 7.37 3.45
CA GLY A 169 14.36 6.76 4.26
C GLY A 169 13.03 7.52 4.26
N TRP A 170 13.05 8.81 3.92
CA TRP A 170 11.86 9.67 3.81
C TRP A 170 10.83 9.17 2.79
N VAL A 171 11.19 8.33 1.82
CA VAL A 171 10.24 7.80 0.82
C VAL A 171 9.08 7.03 1.45
N VAL A 172 9.31 6.46 2.64
CA VAL A 172 8.29 5.71 3.36
C VAL A 172 7.09 6.56 3.77
N ILE A 173 7.26 7.89 3.87
CA ILE A 173 6.16 8.81 4.18
C ILE A 173 4.99 8.59 3.20
N SER A 174 5.28 8.29 1.93
CA SER A 174 4.26 8.02 0.91
C SER A 174 3.31 6.87 1.28
N SER A 175 3.81 5.78 1.90
CA SER A 175 3.00 4.63 2.30
C SER A 175 2.35 4.79 3.68
N LEU A 176 2.75 5.80 4.47
CA LEU A 176 2.27 5.98 5.84
C LEU A 176 0.96 6.77 5.95
N PHE A 177 0.55 7.50 4.91
CA PHE A 177 -0.67 8.29 4.95
C PHE A 177 -1.91 7.44 5.26
N HIS A 178 -2.06 6.29 4.59
CA HIS A 178 -3.18 5.37 4.83
C HIS A 178 -3.22 4.80 6.26
N PRO A 179 -2.18 4.12 6.78
CA PRO A 179 -2.22 3.55 8.12
C PRO A 179 -2.35 4.62 9.22
N VAL A 180 -1.75 5.80 9.05
CA VAL A 180 -1.94 6.92 9.98
C VAL A 180 -3.39 7.40 9.96
N TYR A 181 -3.95 7.60 8.77
CA TYR A 181 -5.36 8.00 8.63
C TYR A 181 -6.30 6.97 9.27
N PHE A 182 -6.06 5.68 9.03
CA PHE A 182 -6.84 4.60 9.61
C PHE A 182 -6.75 4.56 11.15
N LEU A 183 -5.57 4.77 11.74
CA LEU A 183 -5.43 4.79 13.20
C LEU A 183 -6.15 5.98 13.85
N LEU A 184 -6.14 7.14 13.20
CA LEU A 184 -6.76 8.35 13.75
C LEU A 184 -8.29 8.31 13.63
N PHE A 185 -8.83 7.76 12.54
CA PHE A 185 -10.25 7.91 12.21
C PHE A 185 -11.00 6.59 12.05
N GLY A 186 -10.31 5.45 12.03
CA GLY A 186 -10.86 4.13 11.72
C GLY A 186 -11.34 4.03 10.28
N PHE A 187 -12.06 2.94 9.97
CA PHE A 187 -12.72 2.82 8.67
C PHE A 187 -13.75 3.94 8.48
N GLN A 188 -13.62 4.68 7.39
CA GLN A 188 -14.54 5.74 7.00
C GLN A 188 -15.00 5.47 5.57
N SER A 189 -16.31 5.34 5.36
CA SER A 189 -16.85 5.37 4.00
C SER A 189 -16.57 6.74 3.35
N ASP A 190 -16.64 6.80 2.03
CA ASP A 190 -16.60 8.08 1.29
C ASP A 190 -17.55 9.11 1.92
N PRO A 191 -17.14 10.39 2.03
CA PRO A 191 -18.04 11.44 2.48
C PRO A 191 -19.27 11.52 1.55
N PRO A 192 -20.45 11.86 2.09
CA PRO A 192 -21.58 12.25 1.25
C PRO A 192 -21.14 13.46 0.42
N HIS A 193 -21.27 13.39 -0.91
CA HIS A 193 -20.95 14.47 -1.86
C HIS A 193 -19.46 14.74 -2.15
N THR A 194 -18.61 13.72 -2.12
CA THR A 194 -17.23 13.83 -2.62
C THR A 194 -17.17 14.35 -4.06
N PRO A 195 -16.49 15.48 -4.35
CA PRO A 195 -16.38 16.01 -5.69
C PRO A 195 -15.69 15.04 -6.66
N ALA A 196 -16.21 14.90 -7.88
CA ALA A 196 -15.63 14.01 -8.90
C ALA A 196 -14.17 14.38 -9.25
N VAL A 197 -13.86 15.68 -9.27
CA VAL A 197 -12.50 16.20 -9.50
C VAL A 197 -11.52 15.68 -8.45
N TYR A 198 -11.92 15.67 -7.17
CA TYR A 198 -11.11 15.14 -6.10
C TYR A 198 -10.88 13.63 -6.25
N LYS A 199 -11.92 12.86 -6.59
CA LYS A 199 -11.76 11.41 -6.82
C LYS A 199 -10.76 11.11 -7.95
N LEU A 200 -10.81 11.87 -9.03
CA LEU A 200 -9.85 11.74 -10.14
C LEU A 200 -8.44 12.14 -9.71
N PHE A 201 -8.30 13.24 -8.96
CA PHE A 201 -7.02 13.70 -8.43
C PHE A 201 -6.39 12.65 -7.52
N ALA A 202 -7.11 12.20 -6.49
CA ALA A 202 -6.62 11.18 -5.55
C ALA A 202 -6.21 9.88 -6.26
N LYS A 203 -7.02 9.42 -7.21
CA LYS A 203 -6.69 8.24 -8.02
C LYS A 203 -5.42 8.44 -8.85
N THR A 204 -5.24 9.61 -9.45
CA THR A 204 -4.07 9.93 -10.27
C THR A 204 -2.81 9.99 -9.40
N VAL A 205 -2.90 10.62 -8.23
CA VAL A 205 -1.78 10.74 -7.30
C VAL A 205 -1.37 9.37 -6.75
N CYS A 206 -2.33 8.48 -6.45
CA CYS A 206 -2.05 7.10 -6.05
C CYS A 206 -1.30 6.32 -7.16
N ALA A 207 -1.74 6.42 -8.42
CA ALA A 207 -1.04 5.80 -9.54
C ALA A 207 0.38 6.38 -9.72
N LEU A 208 0.53 7.71 -9.59
CA LEU A 208 1.84 8.37 -9.63
C LEU A 208 2.75 7.91 -8.49
N GLN A 209 2.22 7.56 -7.32
CA GLN A 209 2.99 7.02 -6.20
C GLN A 209 3.65 5.69 -6.55
N MET A 210 2.88 4.75 -7.11
CA MET A 210 3.44 3.45 -7.50
C MET A 210 4.50 3.63 -8.59
N ILE A 211 4.22 4.44 -9.61
CA ILE A 211 5.16 4.75 -10.69
C ILE A 211 6.44 5.40 -10.14
N ALA A 212 6.33 6.36 -9.22
CA ALA A 212 7.47 7.03 -8.62
C ALA A 212 8.35 6.06 -7.82
N LEU A 213 7.75 5.18 -7.02
CA LEU A 213 8.49 4.18 -6.26
C LEU A 213 9.17 3.15 -7.16
N ILE A 214 8.48 2.68 -8.22
CA ILE A 214 9.05 1.75 -9.21
C ILE A 214 10.19 2.41 -10.00
N SER A 215 10.10 3.71 -10.28
CA SER A 215 11.14 4.46 -10.98
C SER A 215 12.48 4.45 -10.24
N ALA A 216 12.48 4.27 -8.91
CA ALA A 216 13.70 4.12 -8.12
C ALA A 216 14.53 2.90 -8.55
N GLY A 217 13.87 1.82 -8.98
CA GLY A 217 14.51 0.61 -9.47
C GLY A 217 14.86 0.62 -10.96
N ALA A 218 14.57 1.70 -11.69
CA ALA A 218 14.81 1.78 -13.13
C ALA A 218 16.32 1.93 -13.43
N PRO A 219 16.99 0.95 -14.08
CA PRO A 219 18.45 0.98 -14.24
C PRO A 219 18.97 2.14 -15.12
N PHE A 220 18.08 2.74 -15.92
CA PHE A 220 18.37 3.85 -16.82
C PHE A 220 18.05 5.23 -16.21
N LEU A 221 17.41 5.29 -15.04
CA LEU A 221 17.02 6.55 -14.41
C LEU A 221 18.04 6.94 -13.34
N PRO A 222 18.69 8.12 -13.45
CA PRO A 222 19.59 8.61 -12.41
C PRO A 222 18.87 8.79 -11.07
N LEU A 223 19.54 8.37 -9.98
CA LEU A 223 19.02 8.47 -8.61
C LEU A 223 18.50 9.87 -8.22
N PRO A 224 19.15 10.99 -8.58
CA PRO A 224 18.63 12.32 -8.26
C PRO A 224 17.26 12.61 -8.91
N LEU A 225 17.02 12.12 -10.14
CA LEU A 225 15.75 12.30 -10.83
C LEU A 225 14.65 11.43 -10.21
N ALA A 226 14.96 10.17 -9.89
CA ALA A 226 14.03 9.30 -9.16
C ALA A 226 13.66 9.89 -7.78
N SER A 227 14.66 10.43 -7.07
CA SER A 227 14.48 11.11 -5.78
C SER A 227 13.59 12.34 -5.89
N ALA A 228 13.87 13.23 -6.86
CA ALA A 228 13.04 14.41 -7.10
C ALA A 228 11.59 14.04 -7.46
N PHE A 229 11.39 13.02 -8.28
CA PHE A 229 10.06 12.55 -8.65
C PHE A 229 9.27 12.04 -7.43
N ASN A 230 9.89 11.21 -6.58
CA ASN A 230 9.28 10.74 -5.34
C ASN A 230 8.94 11.89 -4.39
N ALA A 231 9.80 12.91 -4.28
CA ALA A 231 9.54 14.07 -3.45
C ALA A 231 8.30 14.85 -3.93
N VAL A 232 8.17 15.07 -5.24
CA VAL A 232 6.98 15.71 -5.83
C VAL A 232 5.71 14.89 -5.53
N VAL A 233 5.77 13.57 -5.68
CA VAL A 233 4.59 12.74 -5.43
C VAL A 233 4.18 12.71 -3.96
N ILE A 234 5.13 12.72 -3.02
CA ILE A 234 4.81 12.86 -1.59
C ILE A 234 4.08 14.17 -1.30
N VAL A 235 4.48 15.28 -1.93
CA VAL A 235 3.78 16.56 -1.78
C VAL A 235 2.35 16.45 -2.32
N LEU A 236 2.17 15.83 -3.49
CA LEU A 236 0.84 15.61 -4.07
C LEU A 236 -0.05 14.72 -3.18
N LEU A 237 0.53 13.68 -2.56
CA LEU A 237 -0.17 12.84 -1.59
C LEU A 237 -0.61 13.65 -0.36
N ALA A 238 0.28 14.48 0.19
CA ALA A 238 -0.06 15.35 1.31
C ALA A 238 -1.22 16.30 0.96
N VAL A 239 -1.22 16.86 -0.26
CA VAL A 239 -2.34 17.67 -0.76
C VAL A 239 -3.62 16.86 -0.89
N SER A 240 -3.54 15.63 -1.41
CA SER A 240 -4.69 14.74 -1.56
C SER A 240 -5.33 14.40 -0.20
N PHE A 241 -4.52 13.95 0.76
CA PHE A 241 -5.01 13.64 2.11
C PHE A 241 -5.48 14.88 2.87
N GLY A 242 -4.82 16.03 2.68
CA GLY A 242 -5.26 17.30 3.23
C GLY A 242 -6.63 17.73 2.70
N TRP A 243 -6.89 17.50 1.41
CA TRP A 243 -8.21 17.75 0.81
C TRP A 243 -9.27 16.78 1.39
N ASP A 244 -8.97 15.49 1.58
CA ASP A 244 -9.91 14.55 2.22
C ASP A 244 -10.32 15.03 3.62
N LEU A 245 -9.33 15.47 4.42
CA LEU A 245 -9.58 15.99 5.76
C LEU A 245 -10.45 17.25 5.74
N ALA A 246 -10.21 18.15 4.78
CA ALA A 246 -11.03 19.36 4.62
C ALA A 246 -12.48 19.06 4.23
N LEU A 247 -12.72 17.97 3.48
CA LEU A 247 -14.08 17.50 3.14
C LEU A 247 -14.80 16.84 4.33
N ARG A 248 -14.09 16.54 5.43
CA ARG A 248 -14.64 15.85 6.62
C ARG A 248 -14.50 16.68 7.90
N PRO A 249 -15.13 17.87 7.99
CA PRO A 249 -15.01 18.76 9.15
C PRO A 249 -15.43 18.09 10.47
N GLN A 250 -16.38 17.13 10.42
CA GLN A 250 -16.77 16.35 11.60
C GLN A 250 -15.63 15.55 12.24
N LEU A 251 -14.61 15.13 11.48
CA LEU A 251 -13.44 14.44 12.03
C LEU A 251 -12.53 15.41 12.78
N CYS A 252 -12.36 16.63 12.26
CA CYS A 252 -11.61 17.70 12.93
C CYS A 252 -12.26 18.12 14.25
N PHE A 253 -13.59 18.25 14.28
CA PHE A 253 -14.33 18.59 15.51
C PHE A 253 -14.36 17.48 16.56
N ARG A 254 -14.27 16.21 16.15
CA ARG A 254 -14.23 15.09 17.09
C ARG A 254 -12.89 15.03 17.83
N TRP A 255 -11.79 15.33 17.13
CA TRP A 255 -10.45 15.41 17.71
C TRP A 255 -10.32 16.54 18.75
N SER A 256 -10.95 17.69 18.51
CA SER A 256 -10.92 18.83 19.45
C SER A 256 -11.69 18.58 20.75
N ARG A 257 -12.62 17.60 20.79
CA ARG A 257 -13.39 17.24 21.99
C ARG A 257 -12.83 16.03 22.74
N SER A 258 -11.92 15.26 22.12
CA SER A 258 -11.28 14.09 22.72
C SER A 258 -9.88 14.38 23.28
N SER A 259 -9.44 15.63 23.26
CA SER A 259 -8.25 16.09 23.97
C SER A 259 -8.67 16.47 25.40
N PRO A 260 -8.11 15.86 26.46
CA PRO A 260 -8.45 16.19 27.85
C PRO A 260 -8.06 17.63 28.23
#